data_AF-A0B6M3-F1
#
_entry.id   AF-A0B6M3-F1
#
_cell.length_a   1.000
_cell.length_b   1.000
_cell.length_c   1.000
_cell.angle_alpha   90.00
_cell.angle_beta   90.00
_cell.angle_gamma   90.00
#
_symmetry.space_group_name_H-M   'P 1'
#
loop_
_entity.id
_entity.type
_entity.pdbx_description
1 polymer ?
#
loop_
_entity_poly.entity_id
_entity_poly.type
_entity_poly.pdbx_seq_one_letter_code
_entity_poly.pdbx_strand_id
1 'polypeptide(L)'
;MRCFLPESGENASVVLTLEELEALRLVDLLDLEQEEAALYMGVSRKALWNDLVSARRKVAAALVYGMGIRIEGGSYILRDAMEVEQKIPAGDDIALVERELEILKRRLDQLSRRIGEKKVGEKAEEK
;
A
#
# COMPACT_ATOMS: atom_id res chain seq x y z
N MET A 1 -6.54 2.64 -12.87
CA MET A 1 -5.27 1.90 -13.10
C MET A 1 -4.12 2.77 -12.61
N ARG A 2 -3.20 2.23 -11.79
CA ARG A 2 -1.97 2.94 -11.40
C ARG A 2 -0.79 2.28 -12.09
N CYS A 3 0.15 3.06 -12.58
CA CYS A 3 1.35 2.55 -13.23
C CYS A 3 2.57 3.42 -12.93
N PHE A 4 3.74 2.80 -12.94
CA PHE A 4 5.05 3.45 -12.88
C PHE A 4 5.78 3.08 -14.16
N LEU A 5 6.31 4.08 -14.87
CA LEU A 5 6.95 3.90 -16.17
C LEU A 5 8.42 4.32 -16.11
N PRO A 6 9.33 3.57 -16.73
CA PRO A 6 10.73 3.96 -16.89
C PRO A 6 10.83 5.11 -17.90
N GLU A 7 11.84 5.95 -17.75
CA GLU A 7 12.11 7.06 -18.68
C GLU A 7 12.52 6.55 -20.08
N SER A 8 13.15 5.38 -20.15
CA SER A 8 13.71 4.77 -21.37
C SER A 8 12.69 4.08 -22.30
N GLY A 9 11.38 4.13 -22.01
CA GLY A 9 10.32 3.87 -23.00
C GLY A 9 10.16 2.42 -23.49
N GLU A 10 10.84 1.43 -22.92
CA GLU A 10 10.54 0.02 -23.23
C GLU A 10 9.14 -0.36 -22.70
N ASN A 11 8.24 -0.75 -23.60
CA ASN A 11 6.82 -1.03 -23.33
C ASN A 11 6.59 -2.31 -22.48
N ALA A 12 7.65 -2.97 -22.03
CA ALA A 12 7.52 -4.15 -21.19
C ALA A 12 7.13 -3.71 -19.77
N SER A 13 6.13 -4.38 -19.19
CA SER A 13 5.69 -4.10 -17.83
C SER A 13 5.46 -5.37 -17.05
N VAL A 14 5.81 -5.36 -15.77
CA VAL A 14 5.32 -6.36 -14.81
C VAL A 14 3.96 -5.94 -14.26
N VAL A 15 3.13 -6.91 -13.93
CA VAL A 15 1.82 -6.68 -13.28
C VAL A 15 1.92 -7.05 -11.81
N LEU A 16 1.77 -6.07 -10.93
CA LEU A 16 1.53 -6.25 -9.51
C LEU A 16 0.02 -6.33 -9.26
N THR A 17 -0.42 -7.34 -8.53
CA THR A 17 -1.81 -7.40 -8.03
C THR A 17 -1.99 -6.46 -6.84
N LEU A 18 -3.24 -6.24 -6.43
CA LEU A 18 -3.52 -5.38 -5.28
C LEU A 18 -3.12 -6.01 -3.95
N GLU A 19 -3.18 -7.34 -3.85
CA GLU A 19 -2.68 -8.09 -2.69
C GLU A 19 -1.16 -8.01 -2.60
N GLU A 20 -0.46 -8.17 -3.73
CA GLU A 20 1.00 -8.02 -3.81
C GLU A 20 1.43 -6.60 -3.42
N LEU A 21 0.70 -5.58 -3.89
CA LEU A 21 0.94 -4.20 -3.52
C LEU A 21 0.69 -3.96 -2.02
N GLU A 22 -0.38 -4.53 -1.47
CA GLU A 22 -0.72 -4.37 -0.05
C GLU A 22 0.30 -5.09 0.85
N ALA A 23 0.76 -6.28 0.45
CA ALA A 23 1.83 -6.99 1.15
C ALA A 23 3.13 -6.18 1.19
N LEU A 24 3.54 -5.58 0.06
CA LEU A 24 4.67 -4.63 0.02
C LEU A 24 4.43 -3.42 0.92
N ARG A 25 3.21 -2.86 0.90
CA ARG A 25 2.87 -1.70 1.73
C ARG A 25 3.02 -2.01 3.21
N LEU A 26 2.44 -3.11 3.68
CA LEU A 26 2.42 -3.45 5.10
C LEU A 26 3.80 -3.85 5.60
N VAL A 27 4.49 -4.75 4.89
CA VAL A 27 5.75 -5.30 5.37
C VAL A 27 6.95 -4.40 5.04
N ASP A 28 7.09 -3.97 3.78
CA ASP A 28 8.30 -3.28 3.32
C ASP A 28 8.23 -1.75 3.46
N LEU A 29 7.04 -1.15 3.48
CA LEU A 29 6.89 0.31 3.63
C LEU A 29 6.48 0.74 5.04
N LEU A 30 5.70 -0.08 5.76
CA LEU A 30 5.19 0.23 7.09
C LEU A 30 5.88 -0.57 8.21
N ASP A 31 6.84 -1.44 7.86
CA ASP A 31 7.63 -2.24 8.81
C ASP A 31 6.78 -3.09 9.77
N LEU A 32 5.64 -3.62 9.30
CA LEU A 32 4.88 -4.64 10.04
C LEU A 32 5.58 -5.99 9.93
N GLU A 33 5.47 -6.78 10.98
CA GLU A 33 5.88 -8.18 10.89
C GLU A 33 4.96 -8.96 9.93
N GLN A 34 5.44 -10.06 9.37
CA GLN A 34 4.63 -10.85 8.44
C GLN A 34 3.39 -11.47 9.10
N GLU A 35 3.46 -11.76 10.39
CA GLU A 35 2.31 -12.24 11.15
C GLU A 35 1.25 -11.15 11.26
N GLU A 36 1.66 -9.95 11.66
CA GLU A 36 0.85 -8.75 11.75
C GLU A 36 0.18 -8.39 10.42
N ALA A 37 0.94 -8.37 9.34
CA ALA A 37 0.44 -8.06 8.00
C ALA A 37 -0.54 -9.13 7.48
N ALA A 38 -0.32 -10.41 7.80
CA ALA A 38 -1.21 -11.49 7.40
C ALA A 38 -2.55 -11.40 8.14
N LEU A 39 -2.50 -11.12 9.44
CA LEU A 39 -3.68 -10.85 10.26
C LEU A 39 -4.44 -9.63 9.73
N TYR A 40 -3.73 -8.53 9.44
CA TYR A 40 -4.32 -7.33 8.87
C TYR A 40 -5.05 -7.62 7.56
N MET A 41 -4.44 -8.38 6.65
CA MET A 41 -5.04 -8.76 5.36
C MET A 41 -6.14 -9.83 5.47
N GLY A 42 -6.32 -10.46 6.65
CA GLY A 42 -7.29 -11.54 6.83
C GLY A 42 -6.94 -12.81 6.04
N VAL A 43 -5.64 -13.06 5.81
CA VAL A 43 -5.15 -14.20 5.05
C VAL A 43 -4.18 -15.05 5.87
N SER A 44 -3.90 -16.27 5.43
CA SER A 44 -2.87 -17.10 6.08
C SER A 44 -1.48 -16.47 5.92
N ARG A 45 -0.59 -16.68 6.90
CA ARG A 45 0.83 -16.25 6.82
C ARG A 45 1.52 -16.74 5.54
N LYS A 46 1.20 -17.97 5.10
CA LYS A 46 1.73 -18.54 3.85
C LYS A 46 1.25 -17.78 2.62
N ALA A 47 -0.02 -17.35 2.58
CA ALA A 47 -0.56 -16.57 1.47
C ALA A 47 0.13 -15.21 1.39
N LEU A 48 0.20 -14.47 2.50
CA LEU A 48 0.94 -13.20 2.58
C LEU A 48 2.40 -13.37 2.12
N TRP A 49 3.09 -14.41 2.61
CA TRP A 49 4.47 -14.67 2.23
C TRP A 49 4.62 -14.90 0.72
N ASN A 50 3.72 -15.67 0.10
CA ASN A 50 3.74 -15.90 -1.33
C ASN A 50 3.53 -14.59 -2.12
N ASP A 51 2.56 -13.77 -1.70
CA ASP A 51 2.28 -12.48 -2.34
C ASP A 51 3.49 -11.55 -2.20
N LEU A 52 4.06 -11.44 -1.00
CA LEU A 52 5.22 -10.60 -0.72
C LEU A 52 6.46 -11.02 -1.54
N VAL A 53 6.76 -12.32 -1.60
CA VAL A 53 7.90 -12.84 -2.39
C VAL A 53 7.68 -12.60 -3.89
N SER A 54 6.47 -12.85 -4.38
CA SER A 54 6.10 -12.58 -5.78
C SER A 54 6.25 -11.09 -6.11
N ALA A 55 5.72 -10.22 -5.25
CA ALA A 55 5.77 -8.78 -5.40
C ALA A 55 7.21 -8.25 -5.45
N ARG A 56 8.05 -8.65 -4.48
CA ARG A 56 9.47 -8.26 -4.42
C ARG A 56 10.22 -8.71 -5.68
N ARG A 57 9.97 -9.93 -6.18
CA ARG A 57 10.57 -10.42 -7.43
C ARG A 57 10.16 -9.58 -8.63
N LYS A 58 8.89 -9.23 -8.75
CA LYS A 58 8.36 -8.40 -9.85
C LYS A 58 8.95 -6.99 -9.82
N VAL A 59 8.97 -6.36 -8.64
CA VAL A 59 9.58 -5.04 -8.44
C VAL A 59 11.07 -5.08 -8.78
N ALA A 60 11.81 -6.06 -8.26
CA ALA A 60 13.24 -6.21 -8.57
C ALA A 60 13.49 -6.38 -10.07
N ALA A 61 12.70 -7.23 -10.75
CA ALA A 61 12.80 -7.41 -12.20
C ALA A 61 12.53 -6.10 -12.96
N ALA A 62 11.48 -5.36 -12.56
CA ALA A 62 11.16 -4.09 -13.21
C ALA A 62 12.27 -3.06 -13.06
N LEU A 63 12.88 -2.97 -11.87
CA LEU A 63 13.98 -2.05 -11.61
C LEU A 63 15.27 -2.46 -12.35
N VAL A 64 15.60 -3.75 -12.37
CA VAL A 64 16.84 -4.25 -13.00
C VAL A 64 16.78 -4.16 -14.53
N TYR A 65 15.62 -4.48 -15.13
CA TYR A 65 15.47 -4.51 -16.58
C TYR A 65 14.86 -3.22 -17.14
N GLY A 66 14.61 -2.20 -16.32
CA GLY A 66 14.00 -0.95 -16.76
C GLY A 66 12.60 -1.15 -17.33
N MET A 67 11.77 -2.00 -16.71
CA MET A 67 10.39 -2.25 -17.13
C MET A 67 9.41 -1.38 -16.34
N GLY A 68 8.23 -1.14 -16.90
CA GLY A 68 7.12 -0.53 -16.17
C GLY A 68 6.52 -1.46 -15.11
N ILE A 69 5.83 -0.88 -14.13
CA ILE A 69 5.02 -1.60 -13.13
C ILE A 69 3.57 -1.17 -13.32
N ARG A 70 2.69 -2.13 -13.60
CA ARG A 70 1.23 -1.94 -13.67
C ARG A 70 0.59 -2.53 -12.42
N ILE A 71 -0.36 -1.81 -11.83
CA ILE A 71 -1.13 -2.28 -10.69
C ILE A 71 -2.56 -2.57 -11.15
N GLU A 72 -2.93 -3.84 -11.16
CA GLU A 72 -4.24 -4.32 -11.62
C GLU A 72 -4.55 -5.76 -11.17
N GLY A 73 -5.81 -6.16 -11.28
CA GLY A 73 -6.26 -7.52 -10.97
C GLY A 73 -6.27 -7.83 -9.46
N GLY A 74 -6.22 -9.12 -9.15
CA GLY A 74 -6.37 -9.64 -7.80
C GLY A 74 -7.82 -9.96 -7.42
N SER A 75 -7.96 -10.72 -6.34
CA SER A 75 -9.18 -11.03 -5.61
C SER A 75 -9.15 -10.33 -4.25
N TYR A 76 -9.61 -9.08 -4.21
CA TYR A 76 -9.62 -8.25 -3.01
C TYR A 76 -10.99 -7.62 -2.77
N ILE A 77 -11.22 -7.21 -1.53
CA ILE A 77 -12.40 -6.42 -1.13
C ILE A 77 -11.87 -5.10 -0.61
N LEU A 78 -12.44 -3.99 -1.06
CA LEU A 78 -12.16 -2.69 -0.48
C LEU A 78 -12.82 -2.64 0.89
N ARG A 79 -12.04 -2.41 1.94
CA ARG A 79 -12.60 -2.07 3.26
C ARG A 79 -13.25 -0.69 3.14
N ASP A 80 -14.57 -0.63 3.32
CA ASP A 80 -15.27 0.64 3.44
C ASP A 80 -14.85 1.32 4.74
N ALA A 81 -14.67 2.64 4.68
CA ALA A 81 -14.13 3.45 5.78
C ALA A 81 -15.02 3.50 7.03
N MET A 82 -16.16 2.80 7.05
CA MET A 82 -17.18 2.88 8.10
C MET A 82 -17.56 1.55 8.77
N GLU A 83 -17.08 0.40 8.29
CA GLU A 83 -17.43 -0.90 8.88
C GLU A 83 -16.20 -1.59 9.50
N VAL A 84 -15.82 -1.14 10.70
CA VAL A 84 -14.91 -1.90 11.57
C VAL A 84 -15.75 -2.85 12.44
N GLU A 85 -16.39 -3.83 11.81
CA GLU A 85 -17.07 -4.93 12.51
C GLU A 85 -16.56 -6.27 11.98
N GLN A 86 -15.27 -6.54 12.16
CA GLN A 86 -14.76 -7.91 12.09
C GLN A 86 -13.91 -8.19 13.33
N LYS A 87 -14.33 -9.25 14.02
CA LYS A 87 -13.85 -9.70 15.33
C LYS A 87 -12.40 -10.20 15.21
N ILE A 88 -11.45 -9.31 15.45
CA ILE A 88 -10.02 -9.63 15.55
C ILE A 88 -9.79 -10.33 16.93
N PRO A 89 -9.07 -11.47 16.99
CA PRO A 89 -8.96 -12.27 18.21
C PRO A 89 -8.14 -11.59 19.32
N ALA A 90 -8.85 -11.08 20.32
CA ALA A 90 -8.32 -10.38 21.49
C ALA A 90 -7.06 -11.03 22.11
N GLY A 91 -5.90 -10.43 21.83
CA GLY A 91 -4.62 -10.78 22.45
C GLY A 91 -3.50 -9.81 22.06
N ASP A 92 -3.26 -9.65 20.75
CA ASP A 92 -2.15 -8.84 20.19
C ASP A 92 -2.65 -7.66 19.32
N ASP A 93 -3.97 -7.48 19.23
CA ASP A 93 -4.62 -6.65 18.20
C ASP A 93 -4.61 -5.15 18.48
N ILE A 94 -4.58 -4.74 19.74
CA ILE A 94 -4.64 -3.31 20.12
C ILE A 94 -3.37 -2.61 19.63
N ALA A 95 -2.20 -3.23 19.81
CA ALA A 95 -0.93 -2.67 19.37
C ALA A 95 -0.89 -2.47 17.85
N LEU A 96 -1.44 -3.42 17.11
CA LEU A 96 -1.54 -3.35 15.65
C LEU A 96 -2.46 -2.23 15.17
N VAL A 97 -3.64 -2.13 15.79
CA VAL A 97 -4.61 -1.06 15.47
C VAL A 97 -4.05 0.30 15.87
N GLU A 98 -3.35 0.41 17.00
CA GLU A 98 -2.66 1.63 17.44
C GLU A 98 -1.56 2.05 16.47
N ARG A 99 -0.75 1.09 16.01
CA ARG A 99 0.30 1.30 15.01
C ARG A 99 -0.28 1.79 13.68
N GLU A 100 -1.34 1.16 13.21
CA GLU A 100 -2.09 1.61 12.02
C GLU A 100 -2.68 3.01 12.23
N LEU A 101 -3.25 3.29 13.41
CA LEU A 101 -3.77 4.61 13.77
C LEU A 101 -2.67 5.68 13.73
N GLU A 102 -1.47 5.35 14.18
CA GLU A 102 -0.34 6.26 14.14
C GLU A 102 0.15 6.52 12.71
N ILE A 103 0.23 5.48 11.88
CA ILE A 103 0.54 5.59 10.46
C ILE A 103 -0.50 6.47 9.74
N LEU A 104 -1.79 6.22 9.98
CA LEU A 104 -2.88 6.97 9.38
C LEU A 104 -2.90 8.43 9.84
N LYS A 105 -2.63 8.71 11.12
CA LYS A 105 -2.47 10.08 11.64
C LYS A 105 -1.32 10.81 10.95
N ARG A 106 -0.14 10.19 10.83
CA ARG A 106 1.02 10.77 10.14
C ARG A 106 0.70 11.07 8.68
N ARG A 107 0.00 10.16 8.00
CA ARG A 107 -0.42 10.34 6.61
C ARG A 107 -1.46 11.45 6.45
N LEU A 108 -2.41 11.55 7.38
CA LEU A 108 -3.42 12.60 7.42
C LEU A 108 -2.78 13.97 7.60
N ASP A 109 -1.80 14.09 8.50
CA ASP A 109 -1.06 15.35 8.70
C ASP A 109 -0.32 15.79 7.43
N GLN A 110 0.36 14.85 6.76
CA GLN A 110 1.05 15.13 5.50
C GLN A 110 0.09 15.56 4.39
N LEU A 111 -1.03 14.85 4.22
CA LEU A 111 -2.03 15.20 3.21
C LEU A 111 -2.71 16.55 3.51
N SER A 112 -2.99 16.82 4.79
CA SER A 112 -3.58 18.09 5.23
C SER A 112 -2.65 19.28 4.93
N ARG A 113 -1.35 19.12 5.14
CA ARG A 113 -0.34 20.14 4.75
C ARG A 113 -0.34 20.38 3.24
N ARG A 114 -0.29 19.31 2.43
CA ARG A 114 -0.32 19.42 0.96
C ARG A 114 -1.57 20.09 0.43
N ILE A 115 -2.74 19.80 1.02
CA ILE A 115 -4.00 20.46 0.66
C ILE A 115 -3.97 21.94 1.07
N GLY A 116 -3.41 22.26 2.24
CA GLY A 116 -3.22 23.64 2.71
C GLY A 116 -2.32 24.44 1.77
N GLU A 117 -1.18 23.89 1.38
CA GLU A 117 -0.23 24.52 0.44
C GLU A 117 -0.86 24.79 -0.93
N LYS A 118 -1.64 23.83 -1.46
CA LYS A 118 -2.39 24.02 -2.71
C LYS A 118 -3.46 25.12 -2.62
N LYS A 119 -4.23 25.16 -1.52
CA LYS A 119 -5.26 26.20 -1.29
C LYS A 119 -4.67 27.60 -1.09
N VAL A 120 -3.44 27.70 -0.59
CA VAL A 120 -2.73 28.98 -0.47
C VAL A 120 -2.20 29.43 -1.83
N GLY A 121 -1.74 28.51 -2.68
CA GLY A 121 -1.33 28.79 -4.06
C GLY A 121 -2.47 29.32 -4.95
N GLU A 122 -3.65 28.68 -4.91
CA GLU A 122 -4.82 29.11 -5.69
C GLU A 122 -5.32 30.51 -5.31
N LYS A 123 -5.18 30.92 -4.05
CA LYS A 123 -5.55 32.28 -3.59
C LYS A 123 -4.54 33.37 -3.98
N ALA A 124 -3.33 33.00 -4.37
CA ALA A 124 -2.28 33.94 -4.78
C ALA A 124 -2.33 34.24 -6.30
N GLU A 125 -2.89 33.34 -7.11
CA GLU A 125 -3.09 33.56 -8.56
C GLU A 125 -4.38 34.33 -8.90
N GLU A 126 -5.30 34.51 -7.95
CA GLU A 126 -6.58 35.21 -8.15
C GLU A 126 -6.56 36.71 -7.71
N LYS A 127 -5.37 37.27 -7.45
CA LYS A 127 -5.14 38.69 -7.11
C LYS A 127 -4.16 39.35 -8.08
#